data_AF-A0A8B7ZZ93-F1
#
_entry.id   AF-A0A8B7ZZ93-F1
#
_cell.length_a   1.000
_cell.length_b   1.000
_cell.length_c   1.000
_cell.angle_alpha   90.00
_cell.angle_beta   90.00
_cell.angle_gamma   90.00
#
_symmetry.space_group_name_H-M   'P 1'
#
loop_
_entity.id
_entity.type
_entity.pdbx_description
1 polymer ?
#
loop_
_entity_poly.entity_id
_entity_poly.type
_entity_poly.pdbx_seq_one_letter_code
_entity_poly.pdbx_strand_id
1 'polypeptide(L)'
;MPCLMEQEPDPASQNRYRWLLPVEEPCQCSEVKIGPLNTRVPYRPFTVTYYDALLISSNPVEIQSWLNCTGVFTCSVEKPLGMEDGRIPDNHLTASSVLGNKRNCHGPQRARLLLEEGCLCGERLGMEDGSIPDSSITASSVFKERPAAPDNCEPHNGRLNYPGVGSIVGGWCPARNDKESPWFEVDLAKQLQVEGVIIQGSVDPLGSWRERVTAYQVQYSNDRSTWVYVTNGGPEAGPQTFDGNVDQTTPVNSSFNKPIQARYIRIRPTSYNSWPSMRVELLGCKESVGFLCWCAAKNDTNPWMQVNFNNTVLITGLITQGCGDDDCQQWVTAYTVHYSNSGQTSWTTVKDHEGKPVEFLGNSDNHTLVPARFAEVVRTRYLRFLPTEWNGLCCMRFEVMGCTVAN
;
A
#
# COMPACT_ATOMS: atom_id res chain seq x y z
N MET A 1 -31.39 14.12 -17.07
CA MET A 1 -32.29 13.74 -18.18
C MET A 1 -33.55 13.17 -17.57
N PRO A 2 -34.73 13.33 -18.18
CA PRO A 2 -35.91 12.65 -17.68
C PRO A 2 -35.77 11.14 -17.97
N CYS A 3 -36.33 10.29 -17.11
CA CYS A 3 -36.20 8.85 -17.21
C CYS A 3 -36.66 8.33 -18.58
N LEU A 4 -35.77 7.65 -19.29
CA LEU A 4 -36.12 6.92 -20.51
C LEU A 4 -37.01 5.73 -20.12
N MET A 5 -38.09 5.51 -20.86
CA MET A 5 -38.95 4.33 -20.70
C MET A 5 -39.21 3.70 -22.05
N GLU A 6 -39.20 2.37 -22.09
CA GLU A 6 -39.60 1.59 -23.27
C GLU A 6 -41.00 1.00 -23.05
N GLN A 7 -41.80 0.96 -24.12
CA GLN A 7 -43.14 0.40 -24.13
C GLN A 7 -43.15 -0.92 -24.90
N GLU A 8 -43.71 -1.97 -24.32
CA GLU A 8 -43.91 -3.25 -24.99
C GLU A 8 -45.36 -3.74 -24.88
N PRO A 9 -45.91 -4.44 -25.88
CA PRO A 9 -47.21 -5.11 -25.75
C PRO A 9 -47.17 -6.18 -24.65
N ASP A 10 -48.20 -6.26 -23.81
CA ASP A 10 -48.30 -7.33 -22.80
C ASP A 10 -48.63 -8.67 -23.48
N PRO A 11 -47.74 -9.67 -23.46
CA PRO A 11 -47.98 -10.96 -24.12
C PRO A 11 -49.17 -11.75 -23.56
N ALA A 12 -49.70 -11.39 -22.37
CA ALA A 12 -50.86 -12.03 -21.77
C ALA A 12 -52.21 -11.35 -22.12
N SER A 13 -52.21 -10.23 -22.83
CA SER A 13 -53.40 -9.36 -22.99
C SER A 13 -53.30 -8.47 -24.23
N GLN A 14 -54.22 -8.61 -25.18
CA GLN A 14 -54.19 -7.88 -26.47
C GLN A 14 -54.33 -6.34 -26.36
N ASN A 15 -54.67 -5.80 -25.18
CA ASN A 15 -54.91 -4.36 -24.97
C ASN A 15 -54.18 -3.79 -23.74
N ARG A 16 -53.11 -4.45 -23.27
CA ARG A 16 -52.26 -3.92 -22.19
C ARG A 16 -50.84 -3.69 -22.71
N TYR A 17 -50.19 -2.68 -22.16
CA TYR A 17 -48.79 -2.36 -22.46
C TYR A 17 -47.99 -2.45 -21.17
N ARG A 18 -46.75 -2.95 -21.29
CA ARG A 18 -45.73 -2.95 -20.25
C ARG A 18 -44.79 -1.77 -20.48
N TRP A 19 -44.29 -1.23 -19.38
CA TRP A 19 -43.35 -0.11 -19.40
C TRP A 19 -42.10 -0.50 -18.61
N LEU A 20 -40.93 -0.32 -19.22
CA LEU A 20 -39.65 -0.75 -18.69
C LEU A 20 -38.77 0.47 -18.39
N LEU A 21 -38.06 0.43 -17.27
CA LEU A 21 -36.95 1.36 -16.97
C LEU A 21 -35.65 0.70 -17.47
N PRO A 22 -34.82 1.41 -18.27
CA PRO A 22 -33.59 0.84 -18.80
C PRO A 22 -32.59 0.54 -17.68
N VAL A 23 -31.91 -0.59 -17.80
CA VAL A 23 -30.94 -1.12 -16.83
C VAL A 23 -29.66 -0.28 -16.78
N GLU A 24 -29.34 0.43 -17.87
CA GLU A 24 -28.06 1.14 -18.05
C GLU A 24 -28.05 2.60 -17.56
N GLU A 25 -29.21 3.18 -17.24
CA GLU A 25 -29.29 4.50 -16.57
C GLU A 25 -30.23 4.41 -15.35
N PRO A 26 -29.71 4.35 -14.11
CA PRO A 26 -30.55 4.17 -12.94
C PRO A 26 -31.30 5.47 -12.64
N CYS A 27 -32.54 5.53 -13.09
CA CYS A 27 -33.50 6.48 -12.56
C CYS A 27 -33.81 6.14 -11.10
N GLN A 28 -33.17 6.86 -10.18
CA GLN A 28 -33.41 6.75 -8.75
C GLN A 28 -34.54 7.70 -8.35
N CYS A 29 -35.79 7.25 -8.48
CA CYS A 29 -36.95 7.97 -7.96
C CYS A 29 -37.44 7.27 -6.69
N SER A 30 -37.48 8.02 -5.58
CA SER A 30 -37.93 7.53 -4.26
C SER A 30 -39.45 7.41 -4.13
N GLU A 31 -40.19 8.03 -5.04
CA GLU A 31 -41.65 7.94 -5.15
C GLU A 31 -42.04 8.07 -6.63
N VAL A 32 -42.90 7.18 -7.11
CA VAL A 32 -43.42 7.20 -8.47
C VAL A 32 -44.91 7.49 -8.37
N LYS A 33 -45.31 8.65 -8.90
CA LYS A 33 -46.71 9.10 -8.91
C LYS A 33 -47.27 8.84 -10.31
N ILE A 34 -48.25 7.95 -10.43
CA ILE A 34 -48.83 7.61 -11.73
C ILE A 34 -50.32 7.95 -11.68
N GLY A 35 -50.70 9.11 -12.22
CA GLY A 35 -52.05 9.65 -12.09
C GLY A 35 -52.46 9.90 -10.62
N PRO A 36 -53.66 9.48 -10.17
CA PRO A 36 -54.12 9.68 -8.79
C PRO A 36 -53.52 8.67 -7.79
N LEU A 37 -52.74 7.69 -8.25
CA LEU A 37 -52.12 6.67 -7.39
C LEU A 37 -50.77 7.17 -6.87
N ASN A 38 -50.61 7.13 -5.55
CA ASN A 38 -49.38 7.51 -4.86
C ASN A 38 -48.80 6.24 -4.20
N THR A 39 -47.71 5.70 -4.74
CA THR A 39 -47.05 4.51 -4.17
C THR A 39 -45.58 4.81 -3.90
N ARG A 40 -45.15 4.64 -2.65
CA ARG A 40 -43.73 4.56 -2.28
C ARG A 40 -43.20 3.23 -2.78
N VAL A 41 -42.22 3.25 -3.68
CA VAL A 41 -41.62 2.03 -4.22
C VAL A 41 -40.30 1.79 -3.49
N PRO A 42 -40.11 0.66 -2.82
CA PRO A 42 -38.78 0.28 -2.34
C PRO A 42 -37.92 -0.10 -3.55
N TYR A 43 -36.82 0.62 -3.77
CA TYR A 43 -35.89 0.35 -4.85
C TYR A 43 -35.19 -1.01 -4.62
N ARG A 44 -35.57 -2.04 -5.38
CA ARG A 44 -34.79 -3.27 -5.53
C ARG A 44 -34.19 -3.28 -6.94
N PRO A 45 -32.88 -3.53 -7.12
CA PRO A 45 -32.27 -3.67 -8.45
C PRO A 45 -32.77 -4.89 -9.25
N PHE A 46 -33.63 -5.73 -8.66
CA PHE A 46 -34.23 -6.88 -9.34
C PHE A 46 -35.67 -7.11 -8.87
N THR A 47 -36.62 -6.40 -9.48
CA THR A 47 -37.98 -6.93 -9.75
C THR A 47 -38.73 -5.95 -10.66
N VAL A 48 -39.23 -6.45 -11.79
CA VAL A 48 -40.27 -5.79 -12.58
C VAL A 48 -41.53 -5.71 -11.71
N THR A 49 -41.86 -4.53 -11.19
CA THR A 49 -43.08 -4.35 -10.40
C THR A 49 -44.26 -4.15 -11.35
N TYR A 50 -45.18 -5.11 -11.39
CA TYR A 50 -46.40 -5.03 -12.17
C TYR A 50 -47.31 -3.92 -11.61
N TYR A 51 -47.65 -2.91 -12.42
CA TYR A 51 -48.68 -1.93 -12.08
C TYR A 51 -49.95 -2.24 -12.87
N ASP A 52 -50.93 -2.88 -12.23
CA ASP A 52 -52.22 -3.26 -12.82
C ASP A 52 -53.20 -2.06 -12.90
N ALA A 53 -52.68 -0.86 -13.17
CA ALA A 53 -53.49 0.35 -13.28
C ALA A 53 -53.86 0.60 -14.73
N LEU A 54 -55.17 0.61 -15.01
CA LEU A 54 -55.77 1.17 -16.22
C LEU A 54 -55.29 2.62 -16.39
N LEU A 55 -54.20 2.82 -17.11
CA LEU A 55 -53.64 4.14 -17.40
C LEU A 55 -53.91 4.47 -18.86
N ILE A 56 -54.55 5.62 -19.03
CA ILE A 56 -55.41 5.98 -20.17
C ILE A 56 -54.62 6.63 -21.32
N SER A 57 -53.30 6.81 -21.18
CA SER A 57 -52.46 7.51 -22.18
C SER A 57 -51.33 6.64 -22.72
N SER A 58 -51.16 6.64 -24.04
CA SER A 58 -50.03 6.07 -24.77
C SER A 58 -48.96 7.12 -25.11
N ASN A 59 -49.09 8.35 -24.60
CA ASN A 59 -48.17 9.44 -24.90
C ASN A 59 -47.00 9.48 -23.90
N PRO A 60 -45.75 9.20 -24.33
CA PRO A 60 -44.59 9.16 -23.44
C PRO A 60 -44.27 10.50 -22.76
N VAL A 61 -44.63 11.64 -23.38
CA VAL A 61 -44.42 12.98 -22.81
C VAL A 61 -45.38 13.25 -21.64
N GLU A 62 -46.63 12.80 -21.76
CA GLU A 62 -47.64 12.93 -20.72
C GLU A 62 -47.29 12.04 -19.52
N ILE A 63 -46.83 10.82 -19.77
CA ILE A 63 -46.41 9.89 -18.72
C ILE A 63 -45.14 10.37 -18.00
N GLN A 64 -44.17 10.96 -18.72
CA GLN A 64 -43.02 11.59 -18.06
C GLN A 64 -43.42 12.73 -17.13
N SER A 65 -44.48 13.48 -17.46
CA SER A 65 -44.98 14.56 -16.60
C SER A 65 -45.57 14.06 -15.27
N TRP A 66 -45.90 12.77 -15.15
CA TRP A 66 -46.38 12.16 -13.91
C TRP A 66 -45.24 11.78 -12.96
N LEU A 67 -44.02 11.59 -13.48
CA LEU A 67 -42.82 11.29 -12.70
C LEU A 67 -42.24 12.58 -12.09
N ASN A 68 -42.71 12.93 -10.89
CA ASN A 68 -42.15 14.05 -10.12
C ASN A 68 -41.00 13.57 -9.22
N CYS A 69 -39.79 13.44 -9.75
CA CYS A 69 -38.61 13.06 -8.95
C CYS A 69 -38.05 14.30 -8.21
N THR A 70 -38.76 14.75 -7.17
CA THR A 70 -38.32 15.88 -6.33
C THR A 70 -37.36 15.42 -5.24
N GLY A 71 -36.13 15.99 -5.24
CA GLY A 71 -35.24 15.97 -4.07
C GLY A 71 -34.07 15.00 -4.08
N VAL A 72 -33.69 14.40 -5.22
CA VAL A 72 -32.54 13.49 -5.30
C VAL A 72 -31.32 14.23 -5.84
N PHE A 73 -30.23 14.24 -5.07
CA PHE A 73 -28.93 14.61 -5.61
C PHE A 73 -28.46 13.50 -6.54
N THR A 74 -28.62 13.69 -7.84
CA THR A 74 -28.22 12.68 -8.83
C THR A 74 -26.75 12.87 -9.21
N CYS A 75 -26.01 11.77 -9.16
CA CYS A 75 -24.64 11.75 -9.64
C CYS A 75 -24.62 11.33 -11.10
N SER A 76 -24.50 12.30 -12.01
CA SER A 76 -24.70 12.07 -13.45
C SER A 76 -23.60 11.24 -14.11
N VAL A 77 -22.35 11.38 -13.64
CA VAL A 77 -21.21 10.56 -14.10
C VAL A 77 -20.40 10.17 -12.88
N GLU A 78 -20.60 8.93 -12.43
CA GLU A 78 -19.81 8.38 -11.35
C GLU A 78 -18.35 8.16 -11.77
N LYS A 79 -17.43 8.59 -10.93
CA LYS A 79 -15.99 8.43 -11.13
C LYS A 79 -15.24 8.39 -9.79
N PRO A 80 -13.98 7.92 -9.78
CA PRO A 80 -13.06 8.17 -8.69
C PRO A 80 -12.97 9.65 -8.36
N LEU A 81 -13.11 10.01 -7.08
CA LEU A 81 -13.02 11.39 -6.62
C LEU A 81 -11.58 11.86 -6.47
N GLY A 82 -10.61 10.95 -6.36
CA GLY A 82 -9.20 11.29 -6.57
C GLY A 82 -8.24 10.84 -5.48
N MET A 83 -8.55 9.75 -4.78
CA MET A 83 -7.59 9.13 -3.87
C MET A 83 -6.44 8.50 -4.68
N GLU A 84 -6.73 7.74 -5.72
CA GLU A 84 -5.70 7.05 -6.51
C GLU A 84 -4.81 8.02 -7.29
N ASP A 85 -5.41 8.97 -8.03
CA ASP A 85 -4.70 9.86 -8.96
C ASP A 85 -4.22 11.18 -8.34
N GLY A 86 -4.36 11.35 -7.03
CA GLY A 86 -3.88 12.53 -6.31
C GLY A 86 -4.72 13.79 -6.47
N ARG A 87 -5.87 13.78 -7.18
CA ARG A 87 -6.77 14.94 -7.23
C ARG A 87 -7.27 15.36 -5.84
N ILE A 88 -7.41 14.41 -4.92
CA ILE A 88 -7.52 14.68 -3.48
C ILE A 88 -6.09 14.74 -2.92
N PRO A 89 -5.58 15.91 -2.49
CA PRO A 89 -4.20 16.06 -2.05
C PRO A 89 -3.93 15.47 -0.66
N ASP A 90 -2.68 15.13 -0.34
CA ASP A 90 -2.30 14.49 0.92
C ASP A 90 -2.71 15.27 2.17
N ASN A 91 -2.66 16.60 2.11
CA ASN A 91 -3.06 17.48 3.22
C ASN A 91 -4.58 17.46 3.49
N HIS A 92 -5.37 16.82 2.64
CA HIS A 92 -6.80 16.59 2.86
C HIS A 92 -7.10 15.24 3.51
N LEU A 93 -6.06 14.43 3.77
CA LEU A 93 -6.17 13.11 4.33
C LEU A 93 -5.67 13.12 5.78
N THR A 94 -6.51 12.70 6.72
CA THR A 94 -6.15 12.59 8.14
C THR A 94 -6.62 11.27 8.73
N ALA A 95 -5.92 10.76 9.73
CA ALA A 95 -6.30 9.53 10.42
C ALA A 95 -6.22 9.71 11.94
N SER A 96 -6.91 8.83 12.67
CA SER A 96 -6.87 8.76 14.13
C SER A 96 -5.46 8.53 14.67
N SER A 97 -4.74 7.61 14.05
CA SER A 97 -3.41 7.17 14.46
C SER A 97 -2.64 6.58 13.28
N VAL A 98 -1.35 6.35 13.51
CA VAL A 98 -0.42 5.81 12.51
C VAL A 98 0.48 4.79 13.19
N LEU A 99 0.62 3.62 12.56
CA LEU A 99 1.50 2.55 13.03
C LEU A 99 2.94 3.06 13.26
N GLY A 100 3.47 2.84 14.46
CA GLY A 100 4.82 3.24 14.84
C GLY A 100 5.11 4.74 14.75
N ASN A 101 4.09 5.60 14.62
CA ASN A 101 4.22 7.03 14.31
C ASN A 101 5.02 7.32 13.02
N LYS A 102 5.16 6.33 12.11
CA LYS A 102 5.87 6.46 10.84
C LYS A 102 4.93 6.98 9.75
N ARG A 103 4.55 8.27 9.80
CA ARG A 103 3.63 8.90 8.83
C ARG A 103 4.03 8.68 7.37
N ASN A 104 5.32 8.69 7.06
CA ASN A 104 5.77 8.47 5.68
C ASN A 104 5.49 7.05 5.17
N CYS A 105 5.33 6.07 6.07
CA CYS A 105 5.09 4.66 5.72
C CYS A 105 3.64 4.23 5.87
N HIS A 106 2.97 4.71 6.91
CA HIS A 106 1.65 4.23 7.31
C HIS A 106 0.63 5.34 7.45
N GLY A 107 0.98 6.55 7.00
CA GLY A 107 0.13 7.72 7.11
C GLY A 107 -1.10 7.66 6.20
N PRO A 108 -2.06 8.57 6.41
CA PRO A 108 -3.32 8.59 5.66
C PRO A 108 -3.13 8.73 4.14
N GLN A 109 -2.05 9.36 3.67
CA GLN A 109 -1.69 9.45 2.26
C GLN A 109 -1.33 8.12 1.62
N ARG A 110 -1.00 7.11 2.42
CA ARG A 110 -0.75 5.75 1.94
C ARG A 110 -2.04 4.96 1.74
N ALA A 111 -3.20 5.46 2.18
CA ALA A 111 -4.49 4.82 1.95
C ALA A 111 -4.98 4.86 0.49
N ARG A 112 -4.19 5.36 -0.45
CA ARG A 112 -4.55 5.45 -1.87
C ARG A 112 -4.45 4.07 -2.52
N LEU A 113 -5.35 3.76 -3.46
CA LEU A 113 -5.21 2.57 -4.31
C LEU A 113 -3.95 2.69 -5.19
N LEU A 114 -3.39 1.55 -5.57
CA LEU A 114 -2.31 1.41 -6.56
C LEU A 114 -1.06 2.30 -6.33
N LEU A 115 -0.74 2.62 -5.08
CA LEU A 115 0.44 3.41 -4.76
C LEU A 115 1.73 2.59 -5.00
N GLU A 116 2.58 3.01 -5.93
CA GLU A 116 3.79 2.27 -6.34
C GLU A 116 5.07 2.67 -5.60
N GLU A 117 5.09 3.84 -4.95
CA GLU A 117 6.31 4.32 -4.28
C GLU A 117 6.47 3.74 -2.88
N GLY A 118 7.62 3.12 -2.61
CA GLY A 118 8.03 2.55 -1.31
C GLY A 118 8.00 3.53 -0.14
N CYS A 119 7.94 3.05 1.11
CA CYS A 119 8.38 3.86 2.24
C CYS A 119 9.88 3.69 2.44
N LEU A 120 10.69 4.74 2.29
CA LEU A 120 12.09 4.70 2.72
C LEU A 120 12.18 4.99 4.22
N CYS A 121 12.71 4.05 5.00
CA CYS A 121 12.88 4.17 6.44
C CYS A 121 14.33 4.42 6.85
N GLY A 122 15.33 4.02 6.04
CA GLY A 122 16.74 4.35 6.21
C GLY A 122 17.38 3.89 7.53
N GLU A 123 16.82 2.89 8.21
CA GLU A 123 17.32 2.41 9.50
C GLU A 123 18.55 1.50 9.29
N ARG A 124 19.51 1.54 10.22
CA ARG A 124 20.60 0.56 10.27
C ARG A 124 20.05 -0.78 10.73
N LEU A 125 20.21 -1.85 9.97
CA LEU A 125 19.54 -3.12 10.22
C LEU A 125 20.20 -3.94 11.33
N GLY A 126 21.46 -3.67 11.66
CA GLY A 126 22.04 -4.14 12.92
C GLY A 126 23.40 -4.80 12.83
N MET A 127 24.16 -4.54 11.75
CA MET A 127 25.53 -5.01 11.67
C MET A 127 26.41 -4.31 12.70
N GLU A 128 26.33 -2.98 12.80
CA GLU A 128 27.15 -2.19 13.73
C GLU A 128 26.75 -2.39 15.19
N ASP A 129 25.45 -2.39 15.48
CA ASP A 129 24.93 -2.43 16.86
C ASP A 129 24.86 -3.85 17.45
N GLY A 130 25.14 -4.88 16.66
CA GLY A 130 25.13 -6.28 17.08
C GLY A 130 23.74 -6.93 17.14
N SER A 131 22.68 -6.24 16.75
CA SER A 131 21.33 -6.82 16.72
C SER A 131 21.15 -7.89 15.64
N ILE A 132 21.94 -7.83 14.56
CA ILE A 132 22.20 -9.00 13.70
C ILE A 132 23.27 -9.85 14.39
N PRO A 133 23.00 -11.10 14.78
CA PRO A 133 23.96 -11.94 15.52
C PRO A 133 25.09 -12.46 14.62
N ASP A 134 26.24 -12.81 15.19
CA ASP A 134 27.40 -13.30 14.43
C ASP A 134 27.08 -14.54 13.58
N SER A 135 26.19 -15.41 14.07
CA SER A 135 25.73 -16.60 13.35
C SER A 135 24.97 -16.30 12.05
N SER A 136 24.46 -15.08 11.90
CA SER A 136 23.78 -14.62 10.69
C SER A 136 24.73 -14.09 9.62
N ILE A 137 26.04 -14.02 9.91
CA ILE A 137 27.03 -13.42 9.02
C ILE A 137 27.95 -14.52 8.51
N THR A 138 28.01 -14.70 7.19
CA THR A 138 28.84 -15.73 6.54
C THR A 138 29.58 -15.14 5.35
N ALA A 139 30.54 -15.87 4.81
CA ALA A 139 31.27 -15.46 3.63
C ALA A 139 31.69 -16.67 2.78
N SER A 140 32.09 -16.40 1.55
CA SER A 140 32.62 -17.42 0.62
C SER A 140 33.87 -18.10 1.15
N SER A 141 34.73 -17.34 1.81
CA SER A 141 35.97 -17.81 2.40
C SER A 141 36.52 -16.77 3.40
N VAL A 142 37.58 -17.14 4.13
CA VAL A 142 38.26 -16.29 5.11
C VAL A 142 39.77 -16.42 4.98
N PHE A 143 40.49 -15.31 5.08
CA PHE A 143 41.94 -15.31 5.12
C PHE A 143 42.50 -15.76 6.48
N LYS A 144 43.07 -16.99 6.55
CA LYS A 144 43.53 -17.62 7.81
C LYS A 144 45.05 -17.70 8.01
N GLU A 145 45.82 -16.92 7.26
CA GLU A 145 47.29 -17.07 7.27
C GLU A 145 48.02 -16.24 8.33
N ARG A 146 47.34 -15.83 9.40
CA ARG A 146 47.95 -15.14 10.55
C ARG A 146 47.98 -16.13 11.74
N PRO A 147 49.08 -16.89 11.96
CA PRO A 147 49.10 -17.96 12.97
C PRO A 147 48.77 -17.47 14.40
N ALA A 148 49.09 -16.21 14.71
CA ALA A 148 48.82 -15.58 15.99
C ALA A 148 47.39 -14.98 16.12
N ALA A 149 46.51 -15.21 15.15
CA ALA A 149 45.15 -14.66 15.10
C ALA A 149 44.20 -15.61 14.35
N PRO A 150 43.74 -16.70 14.98
CA PRO A 150 42.91 -17.71 14.32
C PRO A 150 41.54 -17.19 13.85
N ASP A 151 41.00 -16.17 14.54
CA ASP A 151 39.72 -15.52 14.22
C ASP A 151 39.87 -14.24 13.38
N ASN A 152 41.06 -14.04 12.80
CA ASN A 152 41.32 -12.90 11.94
C ASN A 152 40.47 -12.97 10.67
N CYS A 153 39.98 -11.81 10.20
CA CYS A 153 39.21 -11.70 8.96
C CYS A 153 37.87 -12.45 8.94
N GLU A 154 37.42 -13.03 10.06
CA GLU A 154 36.14 -13.74 10.13
C GLU A 154 34.95 -12.81 9.76
N PRO A 155 33.84 -13.35 9.19
CA PRO A 155 32.76 -12.52 8.69
C PRO A 155 32.15 -11.57 9.72
N HIS A 156 32.06 -11.98 10.99
CA HIS A 156 31.54 -11.12 12.07
C HIS A 156 32.45 -9.91 12.39
N ASN A 157 33.71 -9.90 11.96
CA ASN A 157 34.57 -8.72 12.04
C ASN A 157 34.22 -7.68 10.95
N GLY A 158 33.44 -8.06 9.94
CA GLY A 158 32.94 -7.20 8.87
C GLY A 158 31.81 -6.26 9.29
N ARG A 159 31.64 -5.97 10.58
CA ARG A 159 30.66 -5.00 11.08
C ARG A 159 31.19 -3.57 10.92
N LEU A 160 30.35 -2.64 10.47
CA LEU A 160 30.71 -1.23 10.35
C LEU A 160 31.33 -0.70 11.65
N ASN A 161 32.34 0.18 11.54
CA ASN A 161 33.07 0.79 12.64
C ASN A 161 33.77 -0.17 13.62
N TYR A 162 33.77 -1.48 13.38
CA TYR A 162 34.54 -2.43 14.18
C TYR A 162 36.05 -2.11 14.05
N PRO A 163 36.76 -1.77 15.15
CA PRO A 163 38.14 -1.27 15.06
C PRO A 163 39.19 -2.39 14.96
N GLY A 164 38.79 -3.65 15.13
CA GLY A 164 39.72 -4.76 15.39
C GLY A 164 40.25 -4.74 16.82
N VAL A 165 40.89 -5.83 17.25
CA VAL A 165 41.45 -5.98 18.60
C VAL A 165 42.75 -6.78 18.52
N GLY A 166 43.86 -6.21 19.02
CA GLY A 166 45.15 -6.89 19.05
C GLY A 166 45.62 -7.31 17.66
N SER A 167 45.66 -8.62 17.40
CA SER A 167 46.05 -9.21 16.11
C SER A 167 44.87 -9.49 15.17
N ILE A 168 43.63 -9.18 15.58
CA ILE A 168 42.41 -9.32 14.78
C ILE A 168 42.13 -7.99 14.05
N VAL A 169 42.03 -8.04 12.72
CA VAL A 169 41.68 -6.87 11.91
C VAL A 169 40.21 -6.51 12.05
N GLY A 170 39.92 -5.21 11.93
CA GLY A 170 38.59 -4.66 11.82
C GLY A 170 38.04 -4.80 10.40
N GLY A 171 37.60 -6.01 10.03
CA GLY A 171 36.95 -6.28 8.75
C GLY A 171 36.96 -7.75 8.37
N TRP A 172 36.11 -8.12 7.41
CA TRP A 172 36.21 -9.42 6.74
C TRP A 172 37.16 -9.33 5.55
N CYS A 173 37.91 -10.41 5.31
CA CYS A 173 38.81 -10.55 4.15
C CYS A 173 38.72 -11.99 3.60
N PRO A 174 38.54 -12.21 2.29
CA PRO A 174 38.47 -13.55 1.71
C PRO A 174 39.84 -14.22 1.59
N ALA A 175 39.85 -15.54 1.42
CA ALA A 175 41.05 -16.34 1.20
C ALA A 175 41.78 -15.96 -0.10
N ARG A 176 43.08 -16.30 -0.20
CA ARG A 176 43.93 -15.91 -1.34
C ARG A 176 43.39 -16.36 -2.69
N ASN A 177 42.79 -17.54 -2.73
CA ASN A 177 42.27 -18.19 -3.93
C ASN A 177 40.83 -17.77 -4.28
N ASP A 178 40.22 -16.84 -3.55
CA ASP A 178 38.83 -16.42 -3.71
C ASP A 178 38.68 -14.91 -3.99
N LYS A 179 39.78 -14.19 -4.20
CA LYS A 179 39.77 -12.72 -4.37
C LYS A 179 39.02 -12.20 -5.59
N GLU A 180 38.88 -13.03 -6.63
CA GLU A 180 38.31 -12.61 -7.91
C GLU A 180 36.78 -12.63 -7.90
N SER A 181 36.16 -13.41 -7.02
CA SER A 181 34.69 -13.47 -6.89
C SER A 181 34.23 -13.81 -5.47
N PRO A 182 34.72 -13.10 -4.43
CA PRO A 182 34.33 -13.38 -3.06
C PRO A 182 32.92 -12.84 -2.79
N TRP A 183 32.26 -13.37 -1.78
CA TRP A 183 30.99 -12.81 -1.29
C TRP A 183 30.96 -12.76 0.23
N PHE A 184 30.31 -11.72 0.75
CA PHE A 184 29.95 -11.54 2.16
C PHE A 184 28.44 -11.56 2.28
N GLU A 185 27.89 -12.41 3.13
CA GLU A 185 26.46 -12.66 3.23
C GLU A 185 25.93 -12.36 4.63
N VAL A 186 24.75 -11.75 4.66
CA VAL A 186 23.99 -11.44 5.86
C VAL A 186 22.60 -12.08 5.76
N ASP A 187 22.23 -12.91 6.73
CA ASP A 187 20.86 -13.42 6.94
C ASP A 187 20.10 -12.50 7.91
N LEU A 188 19.11 -11.78 7.40
CA LEU A 188 18.24 -10.88 8.18
C LEU A 188 17.22 -11.61 9.06
N ALA A 189 17.26 -12.95 9.10
CA ALA A 189 16.36 -13.88 9.79
C ALA A 189 14.91 -13.91 9.27
N LYS A 190 14.43 -12.81 8.70
CA LYS A 190 13.13 -12.63 8.06
C LYS A 190 13.27 -11.77 6.81
N GLN A 191 12.28 -11.81 5.93
CA GLN A 191 12.20 -10.89 4.80
C GLN A 191 12.03 -9.46 5.33
N LEU A 192 12.93 -8.57 4.92
CA LEU A 192 12.92 -7.15 5.26
C LEU A 192 13.07 -6.32 4.00
N GLN A 193 12.62 -5.07 4.08
CA GLN A 193 12.92 -4.09 3.07
C GLN A 193 14.36 -3.60 3.25
N VAL A 194 15.19 -3.75 2.22
CA VAL A 194 16.58 -3.27 2.18
C VAL A 194 16.68 -2.16 1.13
N GLU A 195 17.28 -1.06 1.54
CA GLU A 195 17.30 0.21 0.79
C GLU A 195 18.71 0.61 0.38
N GLY A 196 19.73 -0.01 0.95
CA GLY A 196 21.11 0.32 0.65
C GLY A 196 22.10 -0.40 1.53
N VAL A 197 23.37 -0.06 1.32
CA VAL A 197 24.51 -0.60 2.05
C VAL A 197 25.44 0.55 2.42
N ILE A 198 25.99 0.51 3.63
CA ILE A 198 27.15 1.32 4.00
C ILE A 198 28.35 0.39 4.08
N ILE A 199 29.45 0.76 3.41
CA ILE A 199 30.71 0.02 3.53
C ILE A 199 31.86 0.90 4.03
N GLN A 200 32.82 0.28 4.71
CA GLN A 200 34.13 0.81 5.06
C GLN A 200 35.21 -0.19 4.62
N GLY A 201 36.45 0.28 4.44
CA GLY A 201 37.60 -0.63 4.32
C GLY A 201 37.93 -1.33 5.64
N SER A 202 38.97 -2.18 5.62
CA SER A 202 39.44 -2.90 6.80
C SER A 202 40.49 -2.07 7.56
N VAL A 203 40.49 -2.14 8.89
CA VAL A 203 41.49 -1.50 9.75
C VAL A 203 42.36 -2.58 10.40
N ASP A 204 43.68 -2.49 10.22
CA ASP A 204 44.63 -3.33 10.96
C ASP A 204 45.15 -2.54 12.17
N PRO A 205 44.91 -2.99 13.42
CA PRO A 205 45.43 -2.32 14.62
C PRO A 205 46.95 -2.21 14.65
N LEU A 206 47.68 -3.06 13.91
CA LEU A 206 49.13 -2.96 13.77
C LEU A 206 49.57 -1.99 12.66
N GLY A 207 48.63 -1.30 12.00
CA GLY A 207 48.86 -0.25 11.01
C GLY A 207 49.48 -0.71 9.70
N SER A 208 49.50 -2.01 9.43
CA SER A 208 50.30 -2.57 8.32
C SER A 208 49.54 -2.66 7.01
N TRP A 209 48.21 -2.75 7.03
CA TRP A 209 47.40 -3.06 5.84
C TRP A 209 46.53 -1.89 5.45
N ARG A 210 46.38 -1.65 4.14
CA ARG A 210 45.56 -0.57 3.55
C ARG A 210 44.43 -1.10 2.67
N GLU A 211 43.78 -2.14 3.15
CA GLU A 211 42.83 -2.97 2.40
C GLU A 211 41.43 -2.36 2.36
N ARG A 212 40.81 -2.35 1.17
CA ARG A 212 39.45 -1.89 0.99
C ARG A 212 38.87 -2.36 -0.34
N VAL A 213 37.56 -2.52 -0.37
CA VAL A 213 36.77 -2.66 -1.59
C VAL A 213 36.55 -1.28 -2.22
N THR A 214 36.76 -1.17 -3.53
CA THR A 214 36.63 0.08 -4.30
C THR A 214 35.45 0.07 -5.27
N ALA A 215 34.91 -1.10 -5.59
CA ALA A 215 33.62 -1.25 -6.27
C ALA A 215 33.01 -2.61 -5.91
N TYR A 216 31.69 -2.68 -5.92
CA TYR A 216 30.96 -3.90 -5.58
C TYR A 216 29.60 -3.97 -6.26
N GLN A 217 29.00 -5.16 -6.21
CA GLN A 217 27.61 -5.41 -6.60
C GLN A 217 26.87 -6.04 -5.44
N VAL A 218 25.54 -5.94 -5.44
CA VAL A 218 24.69 -6.54 -4.41
C VAL A 218 23.80 -7.60 -5.04
N GLN A 219 23.75 -8.78 -4.42
CA GLN A 219 22.78 -9.82 -4.69
C GLN A 219 21.85 -10.01 -3.50
N TYR A 220 20.64 -10.49 -3.77
CA TYR A 220 19.67 -10.80 -2.74
C TYR A 220 18.90 -12.08 -3.06
N SER A 221 18.33 -12.68 -2.02
CA SER A 221 17.58 -13.94 -2.09
C SER A 221 16.61 -14.05 -0.91
N ASN A 222 15.52 -14.81 -1.09
CA ASN A 222 14.59 -15.19 -0.02
C ASN A 222 14.71 -16.66 0.39
N ASP A 223 15.34 -17.50 -0.45
CA ASP A 223 15.46 -18.95 -0.27
C ASP A 223 16.92 -19.41 -0.10
N ARG A 224 17.88 -18.49 -0.17
CA ARG A 224 19.33 -18.71 -0.18
C ARG A 224 19.84 -19.54 -1.37
N SER A 225 18.98 -19.87 -2.33
CA SER A 225 19.26 -20.74 -3.46
C SER A 225 19.22 -19.98 -4.79
N THR A 226 18.19 -19.18 -4.99
CA THR A 226 17.98 -18.32 -6.14
C THR A 226 18.44 -16.91 -5.80
N TRP A 227 19.43 -16.41 -6.54
CA TRP A 227 20.04 -15.10 -6.28
C TRP A 227 19.79 -14.15 -7.45
N VAL A 228 19.34 -12.95 -7.13
CA VAL A 228 19.09 -11.86 -8.09
C VAL A 228 20.00 -10.69 -7.75
N TYR A 229 20.46 -9.95 -8.76
CA TYR A 229 21.23 -8.73 -8.55
C TYR A 229 20.32 -7.52 -8.34
N VAL A 230 20.75 -6.58 -7.51
CA VAL A 230 20.19 -5.22 -7.53
C VAL A 230 20.56 -4.57 -8.87
N THR A 231 19.59 -3.96 -9.54
CA THR A 231 19.76 -3.35 -10.87
C THR A 231 19.39 -1.87 -10.84
N ASN A 232 19.97 -1.10 -11.78
CA ASN A 232 19.64 0.31 -11.97
C ASN A 232 18.43 0.46 -12.92
N GLY A 233 17.33 -0.27 -12.67
CA GLY A 233 16.17 -0.30 -13.55
C GLY A 233 15.22 -1.48 -13.33
N GLY A 234 14.44 -1.83 -14.36
CA GLY A 234 13.65 -3.06 -14.37
C GLY A 234 14.52 -4.33 -14.45
N PRO A 235 13.90 -5.52 -14.53
CA PRO A 235 14.60 -6.81 -14.58
C PRO A 235 15.57 -6.95 -15.78
N GLU A 236 15.38 -6.16 -16.83
CA GLU A 236 16.21 -6.17 -18.03
C GLU A 236 17.51 -5.35 -17.89
N ALA A 237 17.62 -4.51 -16.86
CA ALA A 237 18.85 -3.79 -16.57
C ALA A 237 19.89 -4.75 -15.97
N GLY A 238 21.15 -4.67 -16.43
CA GLY A 238 22.24 -5.46 -15.85
C GLY A 238 22.50 -5.12 -14.37
N PRO A 239 23.36 -5.90 -13.68
CA PRO A 239 23.71 -5.65 -12.28
C PRO A 239 24.23 -4.23 -12.06
N GLN A 240 23.70 -3.55 -11.05
CA GLN A 240 24.19 -2.24 -10.64
C GLN A 240 25.55 -2.38 -9.94
N THR A 241 26.56 -1.67 -10.44
CA THR A 241 27.85 -1.51 -9.77
C THR A 241 27.81 -0.28 -8.88
N PHE A 242 28.19 -0.44 -7.62
CA PHE A 242 28.28 0.62 -6.62
C PHE A 242 29.74 1.00 -6.38
N ASP A 243 29.99 2.30 -6.21
CA ASP A 243 31.30 2.81 -5.83
C ASP A 243 31.61 2.46 -4.37
N GLY A 244 32.83 1.98 -4.13
CA GLY A 244 33.31 1.62 -2.80
C GLY A 244 34.19 2.68 -2.16
N ASN A 245 35.05 2.26 -1.22
CA ASN A 245 35.82 3.17 -0.40
C ASN A 245 37.09 3.70 -1.10
N VAL A 246 37.39 4.98 -0.87
CA VAL A 246 38.67 5.60 -1.26
C VAL A 246 39.76 5.44 -0.20
N ASP A 247 39.39 5.15 1.04
CA ASP A 247 40.27 4.90 2.19
C ASP A 247 39.71 3.76 3.09
N GLN A 248 40.32 3.53 4.25
CA GLN A 248 39.94 2.42 5.14
C GLN A 248 38.83 2.76 6.13
N THR A 249 38.58 4.04 6.37
CA THR A 249 37.90 4.53 7.57
C THR A 249 36.63 5.32 7.27
N THR A 250 36.53 5.94 6.10
CA THR A 250 35.38 6.75 5.72
C THR A 250 34.24 5.84 5.28
N PRO A 251 33.09 5.83 5.98
CA PRO A 251 31.91 5.10 5.50
C PRO A 251 31.40 5.68 4.18
N VAL A 252 31.09 4.80 3.23
CA VAL A 252 30.46 5.12 1.95
C VAL A 252 29.06 4.54 1.95
N ASN A 253 28.06 5.41 1.81
CA ASN A 253 26.65 5.02 1.72
C ASN A 253 26.25 4.85 0.25
N SER A 254 25.58 3.75 -0.07
CA SER A 254 25.03 3.46 -1.39
C SER A 254 23.57 3.08 -1.28
N SER A 255 22.69 3.93 -1.80
CA SER A 255 21.26 3.67 -1.88
C SER A 255 20.90 2.86 -3.12
N PHE A 256 19.93 1.96 -3.00
CA PHE A 256 19.31 1.29 -4.13
C PHE A 256 18.27 2.22 -4.75
N ASN A 257 18.14 2.20 -6.08
CA ASN A 257 17.15 3.02 -6.77
C ASN A 257 15.71 2.56 -6.49
N LYS A 258 15.55 1.27 -6.19
CA LYS A 258 14.31 0.69 -5.67
C LYS A 258 14.64 -0.15 -4.44
N PRO A 259 13.91 0.01 -3.33
CA PRO A 259 14.02 -0.91 -2.21
C PRO A 259 13.73 -2.35 -2.64
N ILE A 260 14.44 -3.30 -2.06
CA ILE A 260 14.22 -4.74 -2.32
C ILE A 260 13.60 -5.38 -1.08
N GLN A 261 12.75 -6.40 -1.29
CA GLN A 261 12.29 -7.27 -0.22
C GLN A 261 13.14 -8.54 -0.22
N ALA A 262 13.95 -8.73 0.82
CA ALA A 262 14.93 -9.80 0.87
C ALA A 262 15.20 -10.28 2.29
N ARG A 263 15.49 -11.57 2.44
CA ARG A 263 16.05 -12.13 3.69
C ARG A 263 17.57 -12.21 3.68
N TYR A 264 18.15 -12.65 2.56
CA TYR A 264 19.58 -12.84 2.43
C TYR A 264 20.16 -11.78 1.50
N ILE A 265 21.21 -11.11 1.96
CA ILE A 265 21.93 -10.09 1.19
C ILE A 265 23.37 -10.52 1.01
N ARG A 266 23.88 -10.45 -0.22
CA ARG A 266 25.29 -10.68 -0.57
C ARG A 266 25.92 -9.42 -1.12
N ILE A 267 27.01 -8.98 -0.50
CA ILE A 267 27.89 -7.95 -1.01
C ILE A 267 29.01 -8.66 -1.76
N ARG A 268 29.20 -8.32 -3.04
CA ARG A 268 30.18 -8.92 -3.94
C ARG A 268 31.20 -7.89 -4.40
N PRO A 269 32.40 -7.86 -3.79
CA PRO A 269 33.50 -7.04 -4.28
C PRO A 269 33.81 -7.34 -5.75
N THR A 270 33.90 -6.29 -6.57
CA THR A 270 34.30 -6.39 -7.99
C THR A 270 35.62 -5.68 -8.27
N SER A 271 36.03 -4.76 -7.40
CA SER A 271 37.33 -4.09 -7.44
C SER A 271 37.79 -3.75 -6.02
N TYR A 272 39.10 -3.74 -5.80
CA TYR A 272 39.68 -3.49 -4.48
C TYR A 272 41.10 -2.89 -4.57
N ASN A 273 41.54 -2.31 -3.45
CA ASN A 273 42.93 -1.92 -3.25
C ASN A 273 43.59 -2.85 -2.24
N SER A 274 44.74 -3.44 -2.60
CA SER A 274 45.50 -4.42 -1.83
C SER A 274 44.78 -5.76 -1.60
N TRP A 275 43.59 -5.74 -1.00
CA TRP A 275 42.74 -6.92 -0.76
C TRP A 275 41.25 -6.52 -0.72
N PRO A 276 40.32 -7.39 -1.16
CA PRO A 276 38.87 -7.14 -1.09
C PRO A 276 38.34 -7.29 0.34
N SER A 277 38.79 -6.42 1.22
CA SER A 277 38.45 -6.42 2.64
C SER A 277 37.45 -5.31 2.97
N MET A 278 36.46 -5.58 3.81
CA MET A 278 35.42 -4.60 4.11
C MET A 278 34.73 -4.81 5.46
N ARG A 279 34.11 -3.72 5.91
CA ARG A 279 33.11 -3.66 6.98
C ARG A 279 31.81 -3.12 6.39
N VAL A 280 30.67 -3.57 6.90
CA VAL A 280 29.35 -3.42 6.28
C VAL A 280 28.30 -3.05 7.32
N GLU A 281 27.36 -2.20 6.93
CA GLU A 281 26.04 -2.04 7.53
C GLU A 281 24.97 -2.09 6.42
N LEU A 282 23.82 -2.68 6.72
CA LEU A 282 22.69 -2.70 5.80
C LEU A 282 21.70 -1.60 6.20
N LEU A 283 21.19 -0.88 5.21
CA LEU A 283 20.14 0.12 5.41
C LEU A 283 18.81 -0.45 4.95
N GLY A 284 17.76 -0.19 5.70
CA GLY A 284 16.43 -0.70 5.41
C GLY A 284 15.51 -0.53 6.59
N CYS A 285 14.47 -1.36 6.68
CA CYS A 285 13.51 -1.29 7.76
C CYS A 285 13.66 -2.48 8.71
N LYS A 286 13.74 -2.23 10.02
CA LYS A 286 13.82 -3.31 11.03
C LYS A 286 12.52 -4.12 11.14
N GLU A 287 11.42 -3.54 10.67
CA GLU A 287 10.12 -4.17 10.57
C GLU A 287 9.80 -4.46 9.10
N SER A 288 8.95 -5.45 8.84
CA SER A 288 8.36 -5.57 7.50
C SER A 288 7.53 -4.31 7.28
N VAL A 289 7.99 -3.45 6.38
CA VAL A 289 7.26 -2.26 5.95
C VAL A 289 6.71 -2.54 4.55
N GLY A 290 6.12 -3.74 4.37
CA GLY A 290 5.38 -4.09 3.15
C GLY A 290 4.07 -3.31 2.99
N PHE A 291 3.74 -2.43 3.94
CA PHE A 291 2.48 -1.70 4.00
C PHE A 291 2.57 -0.40 3.20
N LEU A 292 2.37 -0.46 1.87
CA LEU A 292 1.98 0.71 1.08
C LEU A 292 0.50 1.03 1.30
N CYS A 293 0.12 1.22 2.56
CA CYS A 293 -1.23 1.48 3.00
C CYS A 293 -1.21 2.33 4.27
N TRP A 294 -2.34 3.00 4.54
CA TRP A 294 -2.51 3.53 5.88
C TRP A 294 -2.67 2.36 6.85
N CYS A 295 -1.99 2.42 7.98
CA CYS A 295 -2.16 1.48 9.08
C CYS A 295 -2.34 2.24 10.40
N ALA A 296 -3.37 1.87 11.17
CA ALA A 296 -3.59 2.42 12.51
C ALA A 296 -2.52 1.93 13.50
N ALA A 297 -2.34 2.68 14.59
CA ALA A 297 -1.48 2.24 15.69
C ALA A 297 -2.05 0.98 16.36
N LYS A 298 -1.17 0.07 16.83
CA LYS A 298 -1.58 -1.22 17.44
C LYS A 298 -2.49 -1.06 18.67
N ASN A 299 -2.42 0.09 19.34
CA ASN A 299 -3.22 0.40 20.53
C ASN A 299 -4.48 1.24 20.23
N ASP A 300 -4.74 1.56 18.95
CA ASP A 300 -5.95 2.27 18.54
C ASP A 300 -7.10 1.28 18.35
N THR A 301 -8.04 1.29 19.29
CA THR A 301 -9.21 0.40 19.27
C THR A 301 -10.39 0.97 18.48
N ASN A 302 -10.33 2.24 18.07
CA ASN A 302 -11.39 2.90 17.32
C ASN A 302 -10.80 3.72 16.16
N PRO A 303 -10.08 3.05 15.24
CA PRO A 303 -9.36 3.75 14.20
C PRO A 303 -10.33 4.42 13.22
N TRP A 304 -9.89 5.54 12.63
CA TRP A 304 -10.60 6.16 11.53
C TRP A 304 -9.65 6.80 10.54
N MET A 305 -10.08 6.84 9.28
CA MET A 305 -9.43 7.55 8.19
C MET A 305 -10.41 8.53 7.56
N GLN A 306 -10.01 9.78 7.38
CA GLN A 306 -10.86 10.91 7.01
C GLN A 306 -10.40 11.59 5.74
N VAL A 307 -11.33 11.80 4.82
CA VAL A 307 -11.14 12.55 3.58
C VAL A 307 -11.86 13.89 3.68
N ASN A 308 -11.16 14.99 3.37
CA ASN A 308 -11.73 16.31 3.16
C ASN A 308 -11.80 16.63 1.67
N PHE A 309 -12.99 16.71 1.09
CA PHE A 309 -13.14 17.02 -0.33
C PHE A 309 -12.98 18.51 -0.67
N ASN A 310 -12.80 19.36 0.34
CA ASN A 310 -12.77 20.83 0.29
C ASN A 310 -14.08 21.48 -0.15
N ASN A 311 -14.71 20.97 -1.21
CA ASN A 311 -16.03 21.32 -1.70
C ASN A 311 -17.04 20.22 -1.34
N THR A 312 -18.33 20.56 -1.42
CA THR A 312 -19.39 19.55 -1.27
C THR A 312 -19.44 18.66 -2.51
N VAL A 313 -19.38 17.35 -2.31
CA VAL A 313 -19.45 16.32 -3.37
C VAL A 313 -20.63 15.40 -3.14
N LEU A 314 -20.98 14.62 -4.17
CA LEU A 314 -21.91 13.50 -4.08
C LEU A 314 -21.12 12.21 -4.06
N ILE A 315 -21.38 11.35 -3.08
CA ILE A 315 -20.69 10.08 -2.88
C ILE A 315 -21.69 8.95 -3.06
N THR A 316 -21.38 8.02 -3.95
CA THR A 316 -22.22 6.84 -4.27
C THR A 316 -21.66 5.55 -3.67
N GLY A 317 -20.42 5.57 -3.21
CA GLY A 317 -19.78 4.41 -2.60
C GLY A 317 -18.28 4.54 -2.45
N LEU A 318 -17.64 3.40 -2.21
CA LEU A 318 -16.21 3.24 -1.99
C LEU A 318 -15.69 1.99 -2.72
N ILE A 319 -14.39 1.93 -2.95
CA ILE A 319 -13.69 0.71 -3.32
C ILE A 319 -12.56 0.51 -2.32
N THR A 320 -12.48 -0.65 -1.67
CA THR A 320 -11.43 -0.95 -0.67
C THR A 320 -10.47 -2.03 -1.17
N GLN A 321 -9.24 -1.98 -0.68
CA GLN A 321 -8.19 -2.96 -0.94
C GLN A 321 -7.38 -3.15 0.34
N GLY A 322 -6.96 -4.39 0.62
CA GLY A 322 -5.95 -4.66 1.65
C GLY A 322 -4.56 -4.19 1.23
N CYS A 323 -3.51 -4.66 1.91
CA CYS A 323 -2.11 -4.39 1.57
C CYS A 323 -1.16 -5.43 2.19
N GLY A 324 0.12 -5.31 1.85
CA GLY A 324 1.16 -6.26 2.25
C GLY A 324 1.52 -7.23 1.12
N ASP A 325 2.57 -8.01 1.34
CA ASP A 325 3.05 -9.09 0.47
C ASP A 325 2.62 -10.47 1.01
N ASP A 326 3.07 -11.55 0.36
CA ASP A 326 2.69 -12.93 0.71
C ASP A 326 2.95 -13.28 2.19
N ASP A 327 3.97 -12.66 2.80
CA ASP A 327 4.39 -12.91 4.18
C ASP A 327 3.64 -12.03 5.21
N CYS A 328 3.04 -10.93 4.78
CA CYS A 328 2.53 -9.88 5.68
C CYS A 328 1.20 -9.29 5.19
N GLN A 329 0.22 -10.14 4.91
CA GLN A 329 -1.07 -9.70 4.38
C GLN A 329 -1.97 -9.06 5.46
N GLN A 330 -2.43 -7.83 5.21
CA GLN A 330 -3.26 -7.03 6.13
C GLN A 330 -4.46 -6.46 5.39
N TRP A 331 -5.64 -6.45 6.03
CA TRP A 331 -6.82 -5.85 5.43
C TRP A 331 -7.93 -5.61 6.46
N VAL A 332 -8.83 -4.67 6.15
CA VAL A 332 -10.07 -4.44 6.91
C VAL A 332 -11.16 -5.39 6.39
N THR A 333 -11.81 -6.13 7.30
CA THR A 333 -12.87 -7.12 6.99
C THR A 333 -14.28 -6.57 7.18
N ALA A 334 -14.46 -5.57 8.04
CA ALA A 334 -15.72 -4.87 8.22
C ALA A 334 -15.49 -3.41 8.63
N TYR A 335 -16.42 -2.53 8.25
CA TYR A 335 -16.32 -1.11 8.56
C TYR A 335 -17.65 -0.39 8.49
N THR A 336 -17.71 0.78 9.11
CA THR A 336 -18.79 1.75 8.93
C THR A 336 -18.26 3.02 8.27
N VAL A 337 -19.17 3.78 7.65
CA VAL A 337 -18.82 5.03 6.97
C VAL A 337 -19.63 6.16 7.55
N HIS A 338 -18.96 7.22 7.99
CA HIS A 338 -19.59 8.41 8.53
C HIS A 338 -19.31 9.61 7.62
N TYR A 339 -20.23 10.57 7.58
CA TYR A 339 -20.07 11.80 6.80
C TYR A 339 -20.41 13.04 7.62
N SER A 340 -19.83 14.19 7.24
CA SER A 340 -20.01 15.46 7.93
C SER A 340 -19.76 16.66 7.01
N ASN A 341 -20.45 17.76 7.26
CA ASN A 341 -20.17 19.04 6.59
C ASN A 341 -19.21 19.94 7.38
N SER A 342 -19.00 19.68 8.68
CA SER A 342 -18.08 20.44 9.54
C SER A 342 -16.75 19.72 9.78
N GLY A 343 -16.74 18.39 9.76
CA GLY A 343 -15.56 17.56 10.01
C GLY A 343 -15.11 17.48 11.47
N GLN A 344 -15.83 18.12 12.41
CA GLN A 344 -15.42 18.23 13.82
C GLN A 344 -16.27 17.35 14.76
N THR A 345 -17.54 17.70 14.99
CA THR A 345 -18.35 17.14 16.09
C THR A 345 -19.72 16.58 15.69
N SER A 346 -20.11 16.68 14.41
CA SER A 346 -21.42 16.20 13.94
C SER A 346 -21.25 15.25 12.77
N TRP A 347 -21.18 13.96 13.07
CA TRP A 347 -21.01 12.88 12.11
C TRP A 347 -22.31 12.08 12.00
N THR A 348 -22.70 11.76 10.77
CA THR A 348 -23.84 10.89 10.48
C THR A 348 -23.34 9.60 9.85
N THR A 349 -23.81 8.46 10.33
CA THR A 349 -23.49 7.15 9.74
C THR A 349 -24.31 6.93 8.46
N VAL A 350 -23.68 6.39 7.42
CA VAL A 350 -24.36 5.91 6.22
C VAL A 350 -25.39 4.85 6.63
N LYS A 351 -26.52 4.81 5.93
CA LYS A 351 -27.65 3.93 6.25
C LYS A 351 -28.00 3.03 5.08
N ASP A 352 -28.64 1.91 5.38
CA ASP A 352 -29.25 1.03 4.38
C ASP A 352 -30.58 1.60 3.85
N HIS A 353 -31.23 0.85 2.95
CA HIS A 353 -32.53 1.21 2.37
C HIS A 353 -33.68 1.28 3.40
N GLU A 354 -33.50 0.73 4.60
CA GLU A 354 -34.46 0.77 5.70
C GLU A 354 -34.18 1.93 6.67
N GLY A 355 -33.11 2.70 6.44
CA GLY A 355 -32.71 3.84 7.27
C GLY A 355 -31.94 3.46 8.53
N LYS A 356 -31.48 2.20 8.64
CA LYS A 356 -30.65 1.71 9.74
C LYS A 356 -29.16 1.92 9.42
N PRO A 357 -28.29 2.21 10.42
CA PRO A 357 -26.86 2.25 10.20
C PRO A 357 -26.34 0.98 9.52
N VAL A 358 -25.58 1.13 8.45
CA VAL A 358 -25.01 0.01 7.70
C VAL A 358 -23.58 -0.27 8.13
N GLU A 359 -23.27 -1.55 8.29
CA GLU A 359 -21.91 -2.07 8.36
C GLU A 359 -21.60 -2.76 7.03
N PHE A 360 -20.50 -2.35 6.41
CA PHE A 360 -20.05 -2.88 5.14
C PHE A 360 -19.07 -4.02 5.38
N LEU A 361 -19.19 -5.08 4.58
CA LEU A 361 -18.17 -6.11 4.47
C LEU A 361 -17.02 -5.59 3.61
N GLY A 362 -15.80 -5.75 4.12
CA GLY A 362 -14.56 -5.34 3.47
C GLY A 362 -13.89 -6.47 2.72
N ASN A 363 -12.56 -6.48 2.77
CA ASN A 363 -11.71 -7.39 2.00
C ASN A 363 -11.55 -8.74 2.69
N SER A 364 -11.18 -9.76 1.91
CA SER A 364 -10.82 -11.10 2.39
C SER A 364 -9.38 -11.48 2.07
N ASP A 365 -8.64 -10.57 1.42
CA ASP A 365 -7.23 -10.69 1.05
C ASP A 365 -6.57 -9.28 0.97
N ASN A 366 -5.29 -9.24 0.64
CA ASN A 366 -4.50 -8.00 0.54
C ASN A 366 -4.58 -7.27 -0.81
N HIS A 367 -5.20 -7.83 -1.85
CA HIS A 367 -5.01 -7.35 -3.23
C HIS A 367 -6.29 -7.21 -4.05
N THR A 368 -7.36 -7.90 -3.72
CA THR A 368 -8.65 -7.80 -4.43
C THR A 368 -9.34 -6.49 -4.10
N LEU A 369 -9.78 -5.77 -5.13
CA LEU A 369 -10.62 -4.57 -4.99
C LEU A 369 -12.06 -4.97 -4.66
N VAL A 370 -12.60 -4.42 -3.57
CA VAL A 370 -13.98 -4.70 -3.12
C VAL A 370 -14.81 -3.42 -3.18
N PRO A 371 -15.80 -3.33 -4.08
CA PRO A 371 -16.70 -2.18 -4.15
C PRO A 371 -17.78 -2.26 -3.07
N ALA A 372 -18.07 -1.13 -2.42
CA ALA A 372 -19.18 -0.95 -1.50
C ALA A 372 -20.07 0.20 -1.95
N ARG A 373 -21.31 -0.12 -2.32
CA ARG A 373 -22.32 0.84 -2.80
C ARG A 373 -23.15 1.37 -1.63
N PHE A 374 -23.38 2.68 -1.61
CA PHE A 374 -24.30 3.27 -0.65
C PHE A 374 -25.73 3.11 -1.17
N ALA A 375 -26.66 2.84 -0.25
CA ALA A 375 -28.07 2.71 -0.56
C ALA A 375 -28.66 4.03 -1.12
N GLU A 376 -28.14 5.16 -0.63
CA GLU A 376 -28.53 6.51 -1.01
C GLU A 376 -27.28 7.37 -1.28
N VAL A 377 -27.40 8.33 -2.20
CA VAL A 377 -26.31 9.26 -2.51
C VAL A 377 -26.06 10.19 -1.33
N VAL A 378 -24.82 10.22 -0.85
CA VAL A 378 -24.41 11.07 0.28
C VAL A 378 -23.83 12.38 -0.24
N ARG A 379 -24.48 13.50 0.09
CA ARG A 379 -23.96 14.85 -0.19
C ARG A 379 -23.18 15.37 1.02
N THR A 380 -21.86 15.53 0.88
CA THR A 380 -21.02 15.92 2.02
C THR A 380 -19.69 16.59 1.63
N ARG A 381 -19.00 17.18 2.62
CA ARG A 381 -17.62 17.70 2.48
C ARG A 381 -16.56 16.80 3.12
N TYR A 382 -16.94 16.01 4.13
CA TYR A 382 -16.04 15.10 4.81
C TYR A 382 -16.61 13.69 4.86
N LEU A 383 -15.74 12.71 4.66
CA LEU A 383 -16.05 11.30 4.84
C LEU A 383 -15.07 10.71 5.87
N ARG A 384 -15.55 9.86 6.76
CA ARG A 384 -14.74 9.01 7.63
C ARG A 384 -15.03 7.55 7.32
N PHE A 385 -13.99 6.79 7.12
CA PHE A 385 -13.97 5.34 7.13
C PHE A 385 -13.59 4.88 8.54
N LEU A 386 -14.38 3.99 9.13
CA LEU A 386 -14.19 3.50 10.51
C LEU A 386 -14.13 1.97 10.47
N PRO A 387 -12.93 1.38 10.39
CA PRO A 387 -12.74 -0.07 10.49
C PRO A 387 -13.33 -0.59 11.80
N THR A 388 -14.13 -1.66 11.73
CA THR A 388 -14.71 -2.35 12.89
C THR A 388 -14.03 -3.69 13.14
N GLU A 389 -13.59 -4.36 12.08
CA GLU A 389 -12.86 -5.64 12.13
C GLU A 389 -11.75 -5.69 11.05
N TRP A 390 -10.67 -6.44 11.32
CA TRP A 390 -9.54 -6.57 10.39
C TRP A 390 -8.74 -7.87 10.59
N ASN A 391 -8.02 -8.28 9.55
CA ASN A 391 -7.04 -9.35 9.60
C ASN A 391 -5.64 -8.80 9.91
N GLY A 392 -5.03 -9.28 11.00
CA GLY A 392 -3.71 -8.85 11.46
C GLY A 392 -3.71 -7.43 12.06
N LEU A 393 -3.21 -6.45 11.32
CA LEU A 393 -3.18 -5.03 11.62
C LEU A 393 -4.30 -4.30 10.86
N CYS A 394 -4.84 -3.25 11.47
CA CYS A 394 -5.82 -2.39 10.81
C CYS A 394 -5.13 -1.54 9.73
N CYS A 395 -5.06 -2.09 8.52
CA CYS A 395 -4.46 -1.45 7.36
C CYS A 395 -5.40 -1.50 6.15
N MET A 396 -5.39 -0.45 5.33
CA MET A 396 -6.24 -0.39 4.15
C MET A 396 -5.76 0.62 3.10
N ARG A 397 -6.22 0.38 1.88
CA ARG A 397 -6.29 1.35 0.79
C ARG A 397 -7.74 1.48 0.31
N PHE A 398 -8.11 2.64 -0.22
CA PHE A 398 -9.44 2.85 -0.77
C PHE A 398 -9.51 4.01 -1.77
N GLU A 399 -10.56 4.01 -2.57
CA GLU A 399 -10.99 5.12 -3.42
C GLU A 399 -12.44 5.48 -3.10
N VAL A 400 -12.77 6.77 -3.22
CA VAL A 400 -14.13 7.27 -3.04
C VAL A 400 -14.79 7.46 -4.39
N MET A 401 -15.96 6.86 -4.57
CA MET A 401 -16.72 6.93 -5.81
C MET A 401 -17.84 7.97 -5.71
N GLY A 402 -18.01 8.76 -6.76
CA GLY A 402 -19.04 9.78 -6.79
C GLY A 402 -18.85 10.80 -7.90
N CYS A 403 -19.28 12.03 -7.66
CA CYS A 403 -19.09 13.15 -8.59
C CYS A 403 -19.09 14.51 -7.87
N THR A 404 -18.54 15.49 -8.57
CA THR A 404 -18.54 16.89 -8.16
C THR A 404 -19.90 17.52 -8.40
N VAL A 405 -20.39 18.31 -7.45
CA VAL A 405 -21.58 19.14 -7.66
C VAL A 405 -21.20 20.30 -8.58
N ALA A 406 -21.91 20.49 -9.69
CA ALA A 406 -21.77 21.69 -10.49
C ALA A 406 -22.26 22.90 -9.68
N ASN A 407 -21.45 23.95 -9.61
CA ASN A 407 -21.83 25.22 -8.97
C ASN A 407 -22.93 25.93 -9.73
#